data_AF-A0A958B9P4-F1
#
_entry.id   AF-A0A958B9P4-F1
#
_cell.length_a   1.000
_cell.length_b   1.000
_cell.length_c   1.000
_cell.angle_alpha   90.00
_cell.angle_beta   90.00
_cell.angle_gamma   90.00
#
_symmetry.space_group_name_H-M   'P 1'
#
loop_
_entity.id
_entity.type
_entity.pdbx_description
1 polymer ?
#
loop_
_entity_poly.entity_id
_entity_poly.type
_entity_poly.pdbx_seq_one_letter_code
_entity_poly.pdbx_strand_id
1 'polypeptide(L)'
;MPSRNRAMYVLYVLFSLTLMLLLGCASEADTCSQGDNMTNPRLVDGLEVLDDGYTVRLTWDEGTEQGTALPKSYFEAVTVEDELGIVQSIGLTHEREITINFADLPAYLQKKKSIDLSLIFPDREQFISCHHPGMADRYLLTMSLTFTQENELDKVTFKQVVRLGAI
;
A
#
# COMPACT_ATOMS: atom_id res chain seq x y z
N MET A 1 -60.68 -31.33 6.28
CA MET A 1 -60.13 -30.04 5.82
C MET A 1 -58.93 -29.60 6.69
N PRO A 2 -57.70 -30.13 6.49
CA PRO A 2 -56.50 -29.71 7.23
C PRO A 2 -55.46 -28.93 6.39
N SER A 3 -55.72 -28.65 5.11
CA SER A 3 -54.71 -28.13 4.17
C SER A 3 -54.43 -26.63 4.31
N ARG A 4 -55.33 -25.84 4.90
CA ARG A 4 -55.22 -24.37 4.94
C ARG A 4 -54.15 -23.85 5.91
N ASN A 5 -53.88 -24.60 6.99
CA ASN A 5 -52.90 -24.18 7.99
C ASN A 5 -51.46 -24.44 7.52
N ARG A 6 -51.23 -25.53 6.77
CA ARG A 6 -49.89 -25.87 6.26
C ARG A 6 -49.35 -24.85 5.25
N ALA A 7 -50.21 -24.33 4.38
CA ALA A 7 -49.83 -23.30 3.40
C ALA A 7 -49.39 -21.99 4.08
N MET A 8 -50.02 -21.63 5.20
CA MET A 8 -49.72 -20.39 5.93
C MET A 8 -48.36 -20.47 6.64
N TYR A 9 -48.04 -21.61 7.26
CA TYR A 9 -46.73 -21.82 7.91
C TYR A 9 -45.56 -21.77 6.92
N VAL A 10 -45.73 -22.36 5.72
CA VAL A 10 -44.69 -22.31 4.68
C VAL A 10 -44.42 -20.87 4.22
N LEU A 11 -45.47 -20.05 4.11
CA LEU A 11 -45.34 -18.64 3.74
C LEU A 11 -44.60 -17.83 4.82
N TYR A 12 -44.89 -18.06 6.09
CA TYR A 12 -44.20 -17.40 7.20
C TYR A 12 -42.72 -17.78 7.26
N VAL A 13 -42.39 -19.07 7.10
CA VAL A 13 -40.99 -19.53 7.10
C VAL A 13 -40.21 -18.92 5.93
N LEU A 14 -40.78 -18.93 4.72
CA LEU A 14 -40.16 -18.30 3.55
C LEU A 14 -39.98 -16.79 3.75
N PHE A 15 -40.98 -16.09 4.29
CA PHE A 15 -40.88 -14.66 4.57
C PHE A 15 -39.78 -14.35 5.60
N SER A 16 -39.69 -15.13 6.69
CA SER A 16 -38.62 -14.97 7.68
C SER A 16 -37.24 -15.28 7.12
N LEU A 17 -37.10 -16.29 6.26
CA LEU A 17 -35.83 -16.63 5.61
C LEU A 17 -35.38 -15.52 4.65
N THR A 18 -36.33 -14.95 3.90
CA THR A 18 -36.07 -13.85 2.97
C THR A 18 -35.70 -12.57 3.70
N LEU A 19 -36.35 -12.29 4.84
CA LEU A 19 -36.02 -11.12 5.67
C LEU A 19 -34.63 -11.25 6.33
N MET A 20 -34.23 -12.45 6.75
CA MET A 20 -32.87 -12.70 7.25
C MET A 20 -31.80 -12.53 6.16
N LEU A 21 -32.10 -12.93 4.91
CA LEU A 21 -31.21 -12.72 3.77
C LEU A 21 -31.06 -11.24 3.39
N LEU A 22 -32.11 -10.42 3.57
CA LEU A 22 -32.06 -8.99 3.27
C LEU A 22 -31.32 -8.16 4.35
N LEU A 23 -31.32 -8.62 5.61
CA LEU A 23 -30.58 -7.96 6.70
C LEU A 23 -29.09 -8.32 6.73
N GLY A 24 -28.67 -9.40 6.06
CA GLY A 24 -27.26 -9.83 5.97
C GLY A 24 -26.42 -9.11 4.91
N CYS A 25 -27.01 -8.19 4.14
CA CYS A 25 -26.35 -7.52 3.01
C CYS A 25 -26.02 -6.03 3.25
N ALA A 26 -26.04 -5.56 4.50
CA ALA A 26 -25.42 -4.29 4.81
C ALA A 26 -23.91 -4.53 4.93
N SER A 27 -23.17 -4.36 3.84
CA SER A 27 -21.71 -4.32 3.91
C SER A 27 -21.32 -3.21 4.88
N GLU A 28 -20.59 -3.55 5.95
CA GLU A 28 -20.04 -2.54 6.86
C GLU A 28 -19.22 -1.53 6.05
N ALA A 29 -19.30 -0.25 6.40
CA ALA A 29 -18.59 0.77 5.64
C ALA A 29 -17.09 0.61 5.86
N ASP A 30 -16.31 0.66 4.78
CA ASP A 30 -14.87 0.77 4.85
C ASP A 30 -14.48 2.16 5.38
N THR A 31 -13.97 2.18 6.61
CA THR A 31 -13.49 3.38 7.29
C THR A 31 -11.98 3.58 7.16
N CYS A 32 -11.24 2.58 6.65
CA CYS A 32 -9.81 2.66 6.42
C CYS A 32 -9.45 3.37 5.11
N SER A 33 -10.34 3.34 4.11
CA SER A 33 -10.12 3.90 2.76
C SER A 33 -10.03 5.43 2.68
N GLN A 34 -10.30 6.16 3.76
CA GLN A 34 -10.32 7.63 3.74
C GLN A 34 -8.91 8.23 3.76
N GLY A 35 -8.62 9.11 2.80
CA GLY A 35 -7.37 9.87 2.71
C GLY A 35 -6.14 9.06 2.29
N ASP A 36 -5.01 9.76 2.15
CA ASP A 36 -3.75 9.23 1.65
C ASP A 36 -2.79 8.89 2.79
N ASN A 37 -1.98 7.84 2.65
CA ASN A 37 -0.96 7.50 3.66
C ASN A 37 0.10 8.58 3.84
N MET A 38 0.39 9.28 2.74
CA MET A 38 1.47 10.23 2.61
C MET A 38 1.17 11.18 1.47
N THR A 39 1.65 12.41 1.57
CA THR A 39 1.55 13.38 0.48
C THR A 39 2.93 13.84 0.02
N ASN A 40 3.01 14.33 -1.21
CA ASN A 40 4.22 14.94 -1.76
C ASN A 40 5.53 14.10 -1.57
N PRO A 41 5.54 12.82 -1.98
CA PRO A 41 6.74 11.98 -1.91
C PRO A 41 7.85 12.56 -2.79
N ARG A 42 9.07 12.60 -2.27
CA ARG A 42 10.25 13.20 -2.92
C ARG A 42 11.55 12.60 -2.40
N LEU A 43 12.64 12.75 -3.16
CA LEU A 43 13.98 12.44 -2.64
C LEU A 43 14.50 13.56 -1.74
N VAL A 44 15.36 13.21 -0.79
CA VAL A 44 16.05 14.19 0.08
C VAL A 44 17.18 14.87 -0.69
N ASP A 45 18.19 14.11 -1.16
CA ASP A 45 19.38 14.67 -1.82
C ASP A 45 19.75 13.95 -3.14
N GLY A 46 18.84 13.11 -3.67
CA GLY A 46 19.06 12.35 -4.91
C GLY A 46 19.67 10.96 -4.69
N LEU A 47 20.55 10.54 -5.59
CA LEU A 47 21.33 9.31 -5.49
C LEU A 47 22.68 9.59 -4.83
N GLU A 48 22.93 8.97 -3.70
CA GLU A 48 24.19 9.04 -2.97
C GLU A 48 25.06 7.81 -3.25
N VAL A 49 26.36 8.04 -3.31
CA VAL A 49 27.37 6.98 -3.46
C VAL A 49 28.03 6.77 -2.11
N LEU A 50 27.98 5.54 -1.60
CA LEU A 50 28.63 5.10 -0.36
C LEU A 50 29.74 4.10 -0.68
N ASP A 51 30.59 3.81 0.30
CA ASP A 51 31.72 2.86 0.14
C ASP A 51 31.26 1.44 -0.25
N ASP A 52 30.04 1.06 0.13
CA ASP A 52 29.45 -0.26 -0.04
C ASP A 52 28.28 -0.31 -1.05
N GLY A 53 27.99 0.81 -1.72
CA GLY A 53 26.94 0.82 -2.74
C GLY A 53 26.35 2.19 -3.01
N TYR A 54 25.06 2.19 -3.35
CA TYR A 54 24.32 3.40 -3.67
C TYR A 54 23.10 3.52 -2.80
N THR A 55 22.73 4.74 -2.46
CA THR A 55 21.62 5.02 -1.54
C THR A 55 20.70 6.06 -2.11
N VAL A 56 19.39 5.86 -1.95
CA VAL A 56 18.40 6.94 -2.09
C VAL A 56 17.61 7.08 -0.80
N ARG A 57 17.35 8.33 -0.41
CA ARG A 57 16.46 8.66 0.70
C ARG A 57 15.18 9.26 0.16
N LEU A 58 14.07 8.60 0.45
CA LEU A 58 12.71 9.04 0.15
C LEU A 58 12.12 9.68 1.40
N THR A 59 11.50 10.84 1.25
CA THR A 59 10.70 11.49 2.30
C THR A 59 9.34 11.93 1.78
N TRP A 60 8.41 12.21 2.68
CA TRP A 60 7.05 12.63 2.38
C TRP A 60 6.49 13.56 3.45
N ASP A 61 5.46 14.30 3.06
CA ASP A 61 4.65 15.10 3.98
C ASP A 61 3.52 14.24 4.55
N GLU A 62 2.83 14.75 5.57
CA GLU A 62 1.76 14.02 6.25
C GLU A 62 0.72 13.46 5.28
N GLY A 63 0.14 12.32 5.63
CA GLY A 63 -1.06 11.85 4.98
C GLY A 63 -2.26 12.77 5.20
N THR A 64 -3.42 12.33 4.72
CA THR A 64 -4.71 13.01 4.93
C THR A 64 -5.69 12.06 5.58
N GLU A 65 -6.70 12.60 6.29
CA GLU A 65 -7.71 11.81 7.01
C GLU A 65 -7.07 10.72 7.89
N GLN A 66 -7.36 9.43 7.63
CA GLN A 66 -6.78 8.31 8.38
C GLN A 66 -5.26 8.25 8.27
N GLY A 67 -4.70 8.75 7.16
CA GLY A 67 -3.26 8.86 6.96
C GLY A 67 -2.54 9.77 7.96
N THR A 68 -3.22 10.75 8.55
CA THR A 68 -2.66 11.63 9.60
C THR A 68 -2.40 10.87 10.91
N ALA A 69 -3.16 9.80 11.15
CA ALA A 69 -3.06 8.99 12.36
C ALA A 69 -2.03 7.85 12.25
N LEU A 70 -1.39 7.66 11.09
CA LEU A 70 -0.47 6.55 10.87
C LEU A 70 0.79 6.70 11.72
N PRO A 71 1.07 5.76 12.64
CA PRO A 71 2.23 5.83 13.51
C PRO A 71 3.52 5.52 12.73
N LYS A 72 4.67 5.89 13.30
CA LYS A 72 6.00 5.53 12.77
C LYS A 72 6.12 4.04 12.43
N SER A 73 5.56 3.16 13.27
CA SER A 73 5.60 1.69 13.08
C SER A 73 4.91 1.23 11.78
N TYR A 74 3.95 1.99 11.25
CA TYR A 74 3.35 1.72 9.95
C TYR A 74 4.38 1.81 8.81
N PHE A 75 5.21 2.85 8.86
CA PHE A 75 6.24 3.09 7.85
C PHE A 75 7.49 2.23 8.07
N GLU A 76 7.74 1.77 9.30
CA GLU A 76 8.80 0.78 9.60
C GLU A 76 8.50 -0.59 8.97
N ALA A 77 7.22 -0.94 8.82
CA ALA A 77 6.77 -2.20 8.24
C ALA A 77 6.75 -2.22 6.71
N VAL A 78 7.30 -1.18 6.06
CA VAL A 78 7.42 -1.11 4.60
C VAL A 78 8.31 -2.24 4.07
N THR A 79 7.91 -2.81 2.94
CA THR A 79 8.75 -3.74 2.17
C THR A 79 8.92 -3.22 0.74
N VAL A 80 9.84 -3.80 -0.01
CA VAL A 80 10.08 -3.45 -1.41
C VAL A 80 9.87 -4.68 -2.28
N GLU A 81 9.10 -4.52 -3.34
CA GLU A 81 9.05 -5.51 -4.42
C GLU A 81 10.26 -5.26 -5.34
N ASP A 82 11.28 -6.09 -5.19
CA ASP A 82 12.50 -6.02 -5.98
C ASP A 82 12.57 -7.17 -6.98
N GLU A 83 11.91 -7.00 -8.13
CA GLU A 83 11.99 -7.95 -9.24
C GLU A 83 13.40 -8.02 -9.86
N LEU A 84 14.22 -7.00 -9.62
CA LEU A 84 15.52 -6.83 -10.24
C LEU A 84 16.65 -7.46 -9.42
N GLY A 85 16.43 -7.68 -8.13
CA GLY A 85 17.41 -8.22 -7.19
C GLY A 85 18.57 -7.25 -6.90
N ILE A 86 18.35 -5.94 -7.05
CA ILE A 86 19.39 -4.91 -6.87
C ILE A 86 19.27 -4.16 -5.55
N VAL A 87 18.13 -4.27 -4.86
CA VAL A 87 17.89 -3.64 -3.56
C VAL A 87 18.49 -4.53 -2.48
N GLN A 88 19.46 -3.98 -1.76
CA GLN A 88 20.14 -4.67 -0.67
C GLN A 88 19.34 -4.59 0.62
N SER A 89 18.80 -3.40 0.92
CA SER A 89 18.02 -3.16 2.12
C SER A 89 17.10 -1.95 1.96
N ILE A 90 16.01 -1.96 2.71
CA ILE A 90 15.08 -0.84 2.88
C ILE A 90 14.83 -0.66 4.38
N GLY A 91 14.75 0.58 4.84
CA GLY A 91 14.45 0.85 6.25
C GLY A 91 14.08 2.29 6.51
N LEU A 92 13.25 2.49 7.54
CA LEU A 92 12.88 3.81 8.02
C LEU A 92 14.05 4.43 8.80
N THR A 93 14.59 5.55 8.33
CA THR A 93 15.73 6.26 8.94
C THR A 93 15.31 7.46 9.78
N HIS A 94 14.20 8.11 9.42
CA HIS A 94 13.54 9.15 10.22
C HIS A 94 12.03 8.94 10.20
N GLU A 95 11.27 9.72 10.99
CA GLU A 95 9.81 9.55 11.14
C GLU A 95 9.05 9.45 9.80
N ARG A 96 9.49 10.19 8.78
CA ARG A 96 8.93 10.16 7.41
C ARG A 96 10.02 10.07 6.36
N GLU A 97 11.00 9.22 6.61
CA GLU A 97 12.11 9.01 5.67
C GLU A 97 12.49 7.55 5.60
N ILE A 98 12.44 6.99 4.38
CA ILE A 98 12.91 5.65 4.07
C ILE A 98 14.21 5.75 3.29
N THR A 99 15.19 4.97 3.73
CA THR A 99 16.44 4.76 3.02
C THR A 99 16.38 3.44 2.27
N ILE A 100 16.79 3.45 1.00
CA ILE A 100 16.91 2.28 0.14
C ILE A 100 18.35 2.19 -0.33
N ASN A 101 18.99 1.06 -0.04
CA ASN A 101 20.38 0.77 -0.42
C ASN A 101 20.40 -0.23 -1.58
N PHE A 102 21.32 0.00 -2.53
CA PHE A 102 21.54 -0.84 -3.70
C PHE A 102 22.95 -1.41 -3.68
N ALA A 103 23.08 -2.73 -3.93
CA ALA A 103 24.38 -3.41 -3.90
C ALA A 103 25.14 -3.36 -5.23
N ASP A 104 24.44 -3.40 -6.39
CA ASP A 104 25.08 -3.50 -7.71
C ASP A 104 24.41 -2.61 -8.76
N LEU A 105 24.15 -1.36 -8.37
CA LEU A 105 23.53 -0.37 -9.24
C LEU A 105 24.34 -0.11 -10.54
N PRO A 106 25.69 0.02 -10.52
CA PRO A 106 26.44 0.33 -11.74
C PRO A 106 26.35 -0.77 -12.80
N ALA A 107 26.45 -2.05 -12.42
CA ALA A 107 26.35 -3.14 -13.39
C ALA A 107 24.92 -3.25 -13.97
N TYR A 108 23.90 -2.92 -13.17
CA TYR A 108 22.54 -2.78 -13.66
C TYR A 108 22.40 -1.66 -14.70
N LEU A 109 22.97 -0.48 -14.39
CA LEU A 109 22.88 0.71 -15.25
C LEU A 109 23.63 0.60 -16.58
N GLN A 110 24.50 -0.39 -16.74
CA GLN A 110 25.07 -0.75 -18.05
C GLN A 110 24.03 -1.35 -19.01
N LYS A 111 22.96 -1.95 -18.48
CA LYS A 111 21.95 -2.68 -19.27
C LYS A 111 20.64 -1.91 -19.40
N LYS A 112 20.25 -1.19 -18.35
CA LYS A 112 18.98 -0.46 -18.27
C LYS A 112 19.21 0.90 -17.61
N LYS A 113 18.60 1.94 -18.16
CA LYS A 113 18.71 3.31 -17.63
C LYS A 113 17.50 3.73 -16.77
N SER A 114 16.71 2.76 -16.33
CA SER A 114 15.52 2.98 -15.53
C SER A 114 15.35 1.88 -14.50
N ILE A 115 14.90 2.26 -13.31
CA ILE A 115 14.59 1.37 -12.19
C ILE A 115 13.19 1.74 -11.71
N ASP A 116 12.30 0.76 -11.66
CA ASP A 116 10.99 0.89 -11.05
C ASP A 116 10.97 0.04 -9.77
N LEU A 117 10.71 0.67 -8.63
CA LEU A 117 10.57 -0.01 -7.34
C LEU A 117 9.15 0.22 -6.84
N SER A 118 8.51 -0.83 -6.31
CA SER A 118 7.24 -0.68 -5.59
C SER A 118 7.48 -0.86 -4.09
N LEU A 119 7.33 0.22 -3.34
CA LEU A 119 7.29 0.15 -1.88
C LEU A 119 5.89 -0.28 -1.46
N ILE A 120 5.82 -1.38 -0.72
CA ILE A 120 4.57 -1.97 -0.24
C ILE A 120 4.42 -1.62 1.23
N PHE A 121 3.40 -0.83 1.53
CA PHE A 121 2.97 -0.52 2.89
C PHE A 121 1.84 -1.45 3.30
N PRO A 122 1.81 -1.86 4.58
CA PRO A 122 0.81 -2.79 5.09
C PRO A 122 -0.57 -2.15 5.16
N ASP A 123 -1.54 -2.96 5.55
CA ASP A 123 -2.90 -2.52 5.84
C ASP A 123 -2.95 -1.54 7.02
N ARG A 124 -3.74 -0.48 6.91
CA ARG A 124 -3.94 0.52 7.98
C ARG A 124 -4.62 -0.08 9.20
N GLU A 125 -5.53 -1.04 9.02
CA GLU A 125 -6.28 -1.67 10.12
C GLU A 125 -5.36 -2.30 11.18
N GLN A 126 -4.14 -2.69 10.79
CA GLN A 126 -3.15 -3.27 11.71
C GLN A 126 -2.47 -2.23 12.63
N PHE A 127 -2.62 -0.93 12.34
CA PHE A 127 -1.86 0.14 12.99
C PHE A 127 -2.72 1.26 13.59
N ILE A 128 -3.93 1.47 13.05
CA ILE A 128 -4.86 2.50 13.53
C ILE A 128 -6.25 1.90 13.73
N SER A 129 -7.07 2.57 14.54
CA SER A 129 -8.46 2.19 14.77
C SER A 129 -9.35 2.59 13.58
N CYS A 130 -9.28 1.79 12.52
CA CYS A 130 -10.21 1.78 11.40
C CYS A 130 -10.65 0.34 11.14
N HIS A 131 -11.64 0.16 10.27
CA HIS A 131 -12.15 -1.14 9.85
C HIS A 131 -12.46 -1.11 8.35
N HIS A 132 -12.15 -2.18 7.62
CA HIS A 132 -12.66 -2.41 6.28
C HIS A 132 -13.05 -3.88 6.10
N PRO A 133 -14.20 -4.17 5.46
CA PRO A 133 -14.64 -5.54 5.26
C PRO A 133 -13.87 -6.20 4.11
N GLY A 134 -13.33 -7.40 4.35
CA GLY A 134 -12.79 -8.25 3.28
C GLY A 134 -11.35 -8.67 3.49
N MET A 135 -10.55 -8.60 2.43
CA MET A 135 -9.13 -8.95 2.46
C MET A 135 -8.27 -7.73 2.79
N ALA A 136 -7.11 -7.96 3.39
CA ALA A 136 -6.18 -6.90 3.76
C ALA A 136 -5.79 -6.02 2.57
N ASP A 137 -5.86 -4.71 2.77
CA ASP A 137 -5.47 -3.71 1.80
C ASP A 137 -3.95 -3.58 1.71
N ARG A 138 -3.47 -3.13 0.56
CA ARG A 138 -2.07 -2.76 0.37
C ARG A 138 -1.97 -1.40 -0.27
N TYR A 139 -1.08 -0.58 0.27
CA TYR A 139 -0.76 0.70 -0.34
C TYR A 139 0.61 0.60 -1.02
N LEU A 140 0.65 0.98 -2.28
CA LEU A 140 1.84 0.93 -3.11
C LEU A 140 2.31 2.35 -3.42
N LEU A 141 3.57 2.62 -3.16
CA LEU A 141 4.28 3.77 -3.72
C LEU A 141 5.29 3.24 -4.74
N THR A 142 4.99 3.43 -6.02
CA THR A 142 5.95 3.16 -7.09
C THR A 142 6.88 4.35 -7.25
N MET A 143 8.17 4.11 -7.15
CA MET A 143 9.24 5.06 -7.45
C MET A 143 9.95 4.62 -8.73
N SER A 144 9.94 5.49 -9.74
CA SER A 144 10.68 5.30 -10.98
C SER A 144 11.87 6.24 -11.00
N LEU A 145 13.07 5.68 -11.08
CA LEU A 145 14.34 6.38 -11.22
C LEU A 145 14.81 6.21 -12.67
N THR A 146 15.10 7.32 -13.35
CA THR A 146 15.68 7.32 -14.69
C THR A 146 17.05 7.98 -14.68
N PHE A 147 17.98 7.42 -15.44
CA PHE A 147 19.39 7.76 -15.44
C PHE A 147 19.86 8.24 -16.81
N THR A 148 20.87 9.11 -16.81
CA THR A 148 21.57 9.55 -18.02
C THR A 148 22.46 8.43 -18.59
N GLN A 149 23.09 8.70 -19.75
CA GLN A 149 24.06 7.77 -20.33
C GLN A 149 25.29 7.60 -19.43
N GLU A 150 25.65 8.66 -18.72
CA GLU A 150 26.75 8.76 -17.75
C GLU A 150 26.42 8.12 -16.39
N ASN A 151 25.24 7.48 -16.25
CA ASN A 151 24.73 6.87 -15.02
C ASN A 151 24.41 7.89 -13.91
N GLU A 152 24.15 9.14 -14.26
CA GLU A 152 23.68 10.14 -13.30
C GLU A 152 22.16 10.08 -13.18
N LEU A 153 21.62 10.31 -11.98
CA LEU A 153 20.17 10.35 -11.77
C LEU A 153 19.59 11.59 -12.47
N ASP A 154 18.76 11.39 -13.49
CA ASP A 154 18.16 12.45 -14.30
C ASP A 154 16.79 12.86 -13.76
N LYS A 155 15.93 11.86 -13.50
CA LYS A 155 14.55 12.10 -13.13
C LYS A 155 14.02 11.04 -12.18
N VAL A 156 13.14 11.49 -11.31
CA VAL A 156 12.40 10.64 -10.37
C VAL A 156 10.93 10.94 -10.49
N THR A 157 10.11 9.89 -10.54
CA THR A 157 8.66 10.03 -10.47
C THR A 157 8.08 9.09 -9.44
N PHE A 158 7.03 9.56 -8.77
CA PHE A 158 6.29 8.80 -7.79
C PHE A 158 4.87 8.58 -8.26
N LYS A 159 4.36 7.37 -8.05
CA LYS A 159 2.96 7.02 -8.30
C LYS A 159 2.42 6.24 -7.12
N GLN A 160 1.37 6.78 -6.50
CA GLN A 160 0.66 6.12 -5.42
C GLN A 160 -0.48 5.28 -6.01
N VAL A 161 -0.64 4.05 -5.53
CA VAL A 161 -1.74 3.15 -5.91
C VAL A 161 -2.24 2.42 -4.66
N VAL A 162 -3.52 2.53 -4.37
CA VAL A 162 -4.18 1.68 -3.37
C VAL A 162 -4.63 0.40 -4.07
N ARG A 163 -4.17 -0.76 -3.61
CA ARG A 163 -4.71 -2.05 -4.00
C ARG A 163 -5.63 -2.53 -2.89
N LEU A 164 -6.92 -2.33 -3.13
CA LEU A 164 -7.96 -2.83 -2.24
C LEU A 164 -7.99 -4.35 -2.30
N GLY A 165 -8.10 -5.00 -1.15
CA GLY A 165 -8.32 -6.43 -1.06
C GLY A 165 -9.73 -6.77 -1.55
N ALA A 166 -9.90 -6.99 -2.86
CA ALA A 166 -11.20 -7.35 -3.43
C ALA A 166 -11.77 -8.63 -2.79
N ILE A 167 -13.05 -8.60 -2.40
CA ILE A 167 -13.83 -9.76 -1.93
C ILE A 167 -14.09 -10.74 -3.09
#